data_AF-A0A939VNY5-F1
#
_entry.id   AF-A0A939VNY5-F1
#
_cell.length_a   1.000
_cell.length_b   1.000
_cell.length_c   1.000
_cell.angle_alpha   90.00
_cell.angle_beta   90.00
_cell.angle_gamma   90.00
#
_symmetry.space_group_name_H-M   'P 1'
#
loop_
_entity.id
_entity.type
_entity.pdbx_description
1 polymer ?
#
loop_
_entity_poly.entity_id
_entity_poly.type
_entity_poly.pdbx_seq_one_letter_code
_entity_poly.pdbx_strand_id
1 'polypeptide(L)'
;MRHILCVAMLSLAAFGTFAQTNPYPEENEEYAYAVTVKYQGQKPIINDFINAYLGEESEDELNGYLSDLWHRYLKNEPLDKTEKVTLDSKNGFASFEKVYPPDEYSPEGNRILVEMCYWNSSDGNHKIFAESVQMFQGNRAIETEYSGVTFGIYNNATHKMTYAYREGMGIDIKTGMEALGVSVDKGEYFLINYLTDEREPITEEQYNNWWNEYPVVTYSLPRVGKDITAVINNRPEGKKEIIVKWNGLRFDVQQ
;
A
#
# COMPACT_ATOMS: atom_id res chain seq x y z
N MET A 1 59.52 46.01 11.79
CA MET A 1 59.06 44.61 11.72
C MET A 1 57.58 44.64 11.36
N ARG A 2 57.21 43.94 10.28
CA ARG A 2 55.90 44.03 9.61
C ARG A 2 54.79 43.37 10.43
N HIS A 3 53.69 44.08 10.62
CA HIS A 3 52.41 43.53 11.06
C HIS A 3 51.72 42.84 9.87
N ILE A 4 51.32 41.58 10.04
CA ILE A 4 50.46 40.86 9.10
C ILE A 4 49.02 41.03 9.61
N LEU A 5 48.24 41.78 8.86
CA LEU A 5 46.80 41.93 9.03
C LEU A 5 46.13 40.78 8.27
N CYS A 6 45.58 39.80 8.98
CA CYS A 6 44.73 38.76 8.37
C CYS A 6 43.33 39.35 8.13
N VAL A 7 43.01 39.63 6.88
CA VAL A 7 41.64 39.93 6.43
C VAL A 7 40.87 38.62 6.35
N ALA A 8 39.92 38.41 7.26
CA ALA A 8 38.94 37.34 7.14
C ALA A 8 37.89 37.76 6.11
N MET A 9 37.88 37.11 4.95
CA MET A 9 36.76 37.20 4.01
C MET A 9 35.56 36.46 4.61
N LEU A 10 34.51 37.20 4.97
CA LEU A 10 33.17 36.64 5.10
C LEU A 10 32.67 36.31 3.69
N SER A 11 32.60 35.03 3.33
CA SER A 11 31.77 34.56 2.24
C SER A 11 30.33 34.48 2.73
N LEU A 12 29.51 35.47 2.34
CA LEU A 12 28.05 35.32 2.33
C LEU A 12 27.71 34.22 1.33
N ALA A 13 27.44 33.01 1.80
CA ALA A 13 26.75 32.01 1.01
C ALA A 13 25.30 32.48 0.86
N ALA A 14 24.97 33.01 -0.32
CA ALA A 14 23.59 33.24 -0.71
C ALA A 14 22.89 31.87 -0.76
N PHE A 15 22.06 31.58 0.25
CA PHE A 15 21.08 30.52 0.17
C PHE A 15 20.07 30.92 -0.89
N GLY A 16 20.30 30.47 -2.12
CA GLY A 16 19.24 30.42 -3.13
C GLY A 16 18.14 29.52 -2.59
N THR A 17 17.00 30.10 -2.25
CA THR A 17 15.75 29.37 -2.07
C THR A 17 15.39 28.77 -3.43
N PHE A 18 15.88 27.57 -3.71
CA PHE A 18 15.28 26.75 -4.75
C PHE A 18 13.85 26.49 -4.29
N ALA A 19 12.88 27.05 -5.01
CA ALA A 19 11.50 26.60 -4.90
C ALA A 19 11.53 25.10 -5.18
N GLN A 20 11.35 24.29 -4.14
CA GLN A 20 11.34 22.85 -4.23
C GLN A 20 10.08 22.50 -5.04
N THR A 21 10.26 22.16 -6.32
CA THR A 21 9.21 21.62 -7.16
C THR A 21 8.59 20.45 -6.41
N ASN A 22 7.27 20.47 -6.19
CA ASN A 22 6.55 19.38 -5.53
C ASN A 22 6.95 18.05 -6.22
N PRO A 23 7.62 17.11 -5.52
CA PRO A 23 8.11 15.89 -6.15
C PRO A 23 7.00 14.87 -6.42
N TYR A 24 5.80 15.12 -5.91
CA TYR A 24 4.63 14.29 -6.11
C TYR A 24 3.85 14.76 -7.33
N PRO A 25 3.25 13.84 -8.12
CA PRO A 25 2.41 14.20 -9.25
C PRO A 25 1.35 15.21 -8.82
N GLU A 26 1.05 16.19 -9.68
CA GLU A 26 -0.02 17.16 -9.42
C GLU A 26 -1.30 16.39 -9.12
N GLU A 27 -1.95 16.76 -8.00
CA GLU A 27 -3.16 16.12 -7.52
C GLU A 27 -4.18 16.08 -8.66
N ASN A 28 -4.64 14.89 -9.03
CA ASN A 28 -5.71 14.78 -10.01
C ASN A 28 -6.98 15.30 -9.30
N GLU A 29 -7.31 16.58 -9.51
CA GLU A 29 -8.39 17.30 -8.79
C GLU A 29 -9.74 16.55 -8.85
N GLU A 30 -9.94 15.73 -9.88
CA GLU A 30 -11.16 14.97 -10.13
C GLU A 30 -11.40 13.84 -9.10
N TYR A 31 -10.37 13.40 -8.36
CA TYR A 31 -10.46 12.31 -7.37
C TYR A 31 -9.72 12.61 -6.05
N ALA A 32 -9.36 13.88 -5.79
CA ALA A 32 -8.59 14.27 -4.60
C ALA A 32 -9.43 14.21 -3.31
N TYR A 33 -9.75 12.99 -2.85
CA TYR A 33 -10.23 12.76 -1.49
C TYR A 33 -9.09 13.09 -0.52
N ALA A 34 -9.16 14.28 0.06
CA ALA A 34 -8.24 14.72 1.10
C ALA A 34 -8.88 14.47 2.48
N VAL A 35 -8.25 13.66 3.31
CA VAL A 35 -8.66 13.45 4.71
C VAL A 35 -7.78 14.28 5.63
N THR A 36 -8.39 14.86 6.69
CA THR A 36 -7.63 15.59 7.70
C THR A 36 -7.16 14.63 8.79
N VAL A 37 -5.85 14.53 8.99
CA VAL A 37 -5.27 13.72 10.06
C VAL A 37 -5.27 14.53 11.35
N LYS A 38 -6.13 14.14 12.29
CA LYS A 38 -6.21 14.74 13.62
C LYS A 38 -5.31 13.96 14.57
N TYR A 39 -4.44 14.66 15.28
CA TYR A 39 -3.53 14.05 16.26
C TYR A 39 -3.30 14.97 17.45
N GLN A 40 -2.90 14.37 18.57
CA GLN A 40 -2.45 15.08 19.76
C GLN A 40 -0.93 14.98 19.87
N GLY A 41 -0.26 16.09 20.15
CA GLY A 41 1.20 16.16 20.27
C GLY A 41 1.86 16.91 19.11
N GLN A 42 3.18 16.73 18.98
CA GLN A 42 3.98 17.51 18.02
C GLN A 42 3.96 16.95 16.59
N LYS A 43 3.77 15.63 16.43
CA LYS A 43 3.79 14.93 15.14
C LYS A 43 2.80 13.76 15.17
N PRO A 44 2.15 13.43 14.04
CA PRO A 44 1.27 12.27 13.97
C PRO A 44 2.08 10.96 14.07
N ILE A 45 1.46 9.97 14.68
CA ILE A 45 1.90 8.58 14.76
C ILE A 45 0.97 7.69 13.92
N ILE A 46 1.29 6.39 13.81
CA ILE A 46 0.54 5.46 12.95
C ILE A 46 -0.96 5.40 13.31
N ASN A 47 -1.31 5.47 14.60
CA ASN A 47 -2.70 5.47 15.04
C ASN A 47 -3.50 6.64 14.45
N ASP A 48 -2.89 7.83 14.34
CA ASP A 48 -3.57 9.02 13.82
C ASP A 48 -3.87 8.84 12.32
N PHE A 49 -2.95 8.24 11.57
CA PHE A 49 -3.15 7.91 10.17
C PHE A 49 -4.24 6.86 9.98
N ILE A 50 -4.21 5.78 10.76
CA ILE A 50 -5.25 4.73 10.70
C ILE A 50 -6.63 5.32 10.99
N ASN A 51 -6.76 6.12 12.05
CA ASN A 51 -8.03 6.78 12.40
C ASN A 51 -8.54 7.69 11.27
N ALA A 52 -7.63 8.44 10.62
CA ALA A 52 -8.00 9.32 9.53
C ALA A 52 -8.36 8.55 8.25
N TYR A 53 -7.68 7.42 7.99
CA TYR A 53 -7.87 6.60 6.80
C TYR A 53 -9.17 5.79 6.86
N LEU A 54 -9.42 5.10 7.97
CA LEU A 54 -10.60 4.25 8.13
C LEU A 54 -11.89 5.05 8.33
N GLY A 55 -11.79 6.30 8.78
CA GLY A 55 -12.93 7.19 8.99
C GLY A 55 -13.95 6.64 10.01
N GLU A 56 -15.04 7.39 10.22
CA GLU A 56 -16.14 6.96 11.11
C GLU A 56 -17.23 6.17 10.36
N GLU A 57 -17.35 6.33 9.03
CA GLU A 57 -18.35 5.65 8.21
C GLU A 57 -17.78 5.39 6.81
N SER A 58 -17.26 4.18 6.58
CA SER A 58 -16.97 3.70 5.23
C SER A 58 -18.07 2.73 4.81
N GLU A 59 -18.68 2.96 3.65
CA GLU A 59 -19.63 2.03 3.04
C GLU A 59 -18.92 0.82 2.39
N ASP A 60 -17.60 0.88 2.27
CA ASP A 60 -16.79 -0.22 1.75
C ASP A 60 -16.68 -1.36 2.77
N GLU A 61 -16.94 -2.59 2.35
CA GLU A 61 -17.02 -3.77 3.22
C GLU A 61 -15.70 -4.01 3.97
N LEU A 62 -14.56 -3.87 3.28
CA LEU A 62 -13.25 -4.06 3.89
C LEU A 62 -12.95 -2.96 4.90
N ASN A 63 -13.14 -1.69 4.52
CA ASN A 63 -12.88 -0.57 5.43
C ASN A 63 -13.80 -0.56 6.65
N GLY A 64 -15.09 -0.91 6.48
CA GLY A 64 -16.03 -1.06 7.59
C GLY A 64 -15.58 -2.15 8.57
N TYR A 65 -15.16 -3.30 8.05
CA TYR A 65 -14.57 -4.37 8.85
C TYR A 65 -13.29 -3.93 9.59
N LEU A 66 -12.36 -3.28 8.90
CA LEU A 66 -11.11 -2.79 9.49
C LEU A 66 -11.38 -1.75 10.58
N SER A 67 -12.33 -0.84 10.34
CA SER A 67 -12.74 0.19 11.29
C SER A 67 -13.32 -0.44 12.56
N ASP A 68 -14.25 -1.39 12.45
CA ASP A 68 -14.78 -2.11 13.60
C ASP A 68 -13.67 -2.83 14.40
N LEU A 69 -12.82 -3.58 13.70
CA LEU A 69 -11.71 -4.32 14.32
C LEU A 69 -10.75 -3.37 15.05
N TRP A 70 -10.42 -2.23 14.44
CA TRP A 70 -9.56 -1.21 15.04
C TRP A 70 -10.18 -0.59 16.29
N HIS A 71 -11.46 -0.23 16.25
CA HIS A 71 -12.15 0.35 17.41
C HIS A 71 -12.26 -0.64 18.57
N ARG A 72 -12.56 -1.91 18.30
CA ARG A 72 -12.55 -2.97 19.32
C ARG A 72 -11.17 -3.11 19.94
N TYR A 73 -10.12 -3.16 19.12
CA TYR A 73 -8.74 -3.23 19.59
C TYR A 73 -8.38 -2.05 20.50
N LEU A 74 -8.69 -0.81 20.11
CA LEU A 74 -8.41 0.38 20.92
C LEU A 74 -9.14 0.40 22.27
N LYS A 75 -10.33 -0.20 22.35
CA LYS A 75 -11.11 -0.32 23.59
C LYS A 75 -10.71 -1.53 24.45
N ASN A 76 -9.74 -2.34 24.01
CA ASN A 76 -9.41 -3.65 24.58
C ASN A 76 -10.62 -4.60 24.66
N GLU A 77 -11.52 -4.50 23.68
CA GLU A 77 -12.62 -5.46 23.54
C GLU A 77 -12.11 -6.78 22.94
N PRO A 78 -12.73 -7.92 23.26
CA PRO A 78 -12.33 -9.20 22.70
C PRO A 78 -12.44 -9.21 21.17
N LEU A 79 -11.37 -9.67 20.50
CA LEU A 79 -11.38 -9.98 19.08
C LEU A 79 -11.86 -11.42 18.85
N ASP A 80 -12.37 -11.73 17.66
CA ASP A 80 -12.62 -13.14 17.31
C ASP A 80 -11.30 -13.92 17.33
N LYS A 81 -11.36 -15.23 17.59
CA LYS A 81 -10.18 -16.11 17.56
C LYS A 81 -9.49 -16.16 16.20
N THR A 82 -10.18 -15.75 15.13
CA THR A 82 -9.64 -15.67 13.76
C THR A 82 -9.07 -14.29 13.43
N GLU A 83 -9.22 -13.32 14.32
CA GLU A 83 -8.82 -11.94 14.13
C GLU A 83 -7.54 -11.64 14.91
N LYS A 84 -6.67 -10.83 14.32
CA LYS A 84 -5.44 -10.38 14.96
C LYS A 84 -5.11 -8.96 14.54
N VAL A 85 -4.81 -8.13 15.54
CA VAL A 85 -4.24 -6.79 15.34
C VAL A 85 -2.84 -6.76 15.91
N THR A 86 -1.88 -6.30 15.12
CA THR A 86 -0.52 -6.01 15.57
C THR A 86 -0.29 -4.51 15.47
N LEU A 87 0.10 -3.87 16.57
CA LEU A 87 0.48 -2.46 16.58
C LEU A 87 1.93 -2.31 17.04
N ASP A 88 2.76 -1.69 16.22
CA ASP A 88 4.13 -1.32 16.52
C ASP A 88 4.29 0.19 16.34
N SER A 89 3.75 0.96 17.29
CA SER A 89 3.78 2.42 17.24
C SER A 89 5.20 2.99 17.23
N LYS A 90 6.19 2.25 17.74
CA LYS A 90 7.60 2.67 17.73
C LYS A 90 8.13 2.73 16.30
N ASN A 91 7.78 1.75 15.48
CA ASN A 91 8.22 1.67 14.09
C ASN A 91 7.19 2.23 13.10
N GLY A 92 6.05 2.71 13.58
CA GLY A 92 5.00 3.30 12.75
C GLY A 92 4.29 2.27 11.87
N PHE A 93 4.08 1.06 12.38
CA PHE A 93 3.49 -0.07 11.66
C PHE A 93 2.26 -0.60 12.39
N ALA A 94 1.26 -1.05 11.63
CA ALA A 94 0.15 -1.86 12.11
C ALA A 94 -0.21 -2.94 11.09
N SER A 95 -0.83 -4.02 11.56
CA SER A 95 -1.45 -5.02 10.69
C SER A 95 -2.75 -5.55 11.26
N PHE A 96 -3.67 -5.89 10.37
CA PHE A 96 -4.96 -6.51 10.64
C PHE A 96 -5.03 -7.81 9.85
N GLU A 97 -5.33 -8.91 10.54
CA GLU A 97 -5.39 -10.23 9.92
C GLU A 97 -6.71 -10.91 10.28
N LYS A 98 -7.35 -11.53 9.28
CA LYS A 98 -8.52 -12.40 9.45
C LYS A 98 -8.32 -13.71 8.72
N VAL A 99 -8.58 -14.82 9.42
CA VAL A 99 -8.56 -16.17 8.84
C VAL A 99 -9.99 -16.72 8.77
N TYR A 100 -10.47 -16.97 7.57
CA TYR A 100 -11.75 -17.62 7.35
C TYR A 100 -11.53 -19.14 7.29
N PRO A 101 -12.27 -19.92 8.09
CA PRO A 101 -12.14 -21.37 8.04
C PRO A 101 -12.59 -21.91 6.67
N PRO A 102 -12.17 -23.14 6.31
CA PRO A 102 -12.65 -23.80 5.11
C PRO A 102 -14.17 -23.85 4.98
N ASP A 103 -14.67 -23.63 3.77
CA ASP A 103 -16.08 -23.78 3.40
C ASP A 103 -16.24 -24.45 2.01
N GLU A 104 -17.47 -24.53 1.50
CA GLU A 104 -17.76 -25.19 0.22
C GLU A 104 -17.16 -24.47 -1.00
N TYR A 105 -16.89 -23.16 -0.89
CA TYR A 105 -16.31 -22.33 -1.95
C TYR A 105 -14.80 -22.18 -1.79
N SER A 106 -14.29 -22.32 -0.57
CA SER A 106 -12.88 -22.28 -0.23
C SER A 106 -12.51 -23.43 0.71
N PRO A 107 -12.28 -24.65 0.17
CA PRO A 107 -11.91 -25.82 0.98
C PRO A 107 -10.58 -25.69 1.72
N GLU A 108 -9.73 -24.73 1.33
CA GLU A 108 -8.46 -24.44 2.00
C GLU A 108 -8.57 -23.27 3.02
N GLY A 109 -9.75 -22.64 3.12
CA GLY A 109 -9.97 -21.41 3.88
C GLY A 109 -9.42 -20.18 3.17
N ASN A 110 -9.78 -18.99 3.67
CA ASN A 110 -9.30 -17.72 3.14
C ASN A 110 -8.55 -16.95 4.23
N ARG A 111 -7.68 -16.04 3.82
CA ARG A 111 -7.00 -15.12 4.74
C ARG A 111 -6.88 -13.75 4.11
N ILE A 112 -7.21 -12.72 4.90
CA ILE A 112 -6.98 -11.32 4.54
C ILE A 112 -5.92 -10.79 5.51
N LEU A 113 -4.88 -10.18 4.96
CA LEU A 113 -3.85 -9.46 5.71
C LEU A 113 -3.80 -8.03 5.17
N VAL A 114 -4.10 -7.07 6.04
CA VAL A 114 -3.95 -5.65 5.77
C VAL A 114 -2.79 -5.13 6.60
N GLU A 115 -1.83 -4.48 5.97
CA GLU A 115 -0.69 -3.86 6.62
C GLU A 115 -0.74 -2.35 6.37
N MET A 116 -0.38 -1.58 7.38
CA MET A 116 -0.32 -0.12 7.28
C MET A 116 0.97 0.39 7.90
N CYS A 117 1.64 1.32 7.23
CA CYS A 117 2.80 2.00 7.82
C CYS A 117 2.99 3.41 7.24
N TYR A 118 4.00 4.13 7.72
CA TYR A 118 4.37 5.42 7.12
C TYR A 118 5.87 5.68 7.06
N TRP A 119 6.27 6.52 6.10
CA TRP A 119 7.62 7.05 5.92
C TRP A 119 7.63 8.56 6.18
N ASN A 120 8.74 9.07 6.69
CA ASN A 120 9.03 10.50 6.62
C ASN A 120 9.75 10.79 5.30
N SER A 121 9.20 11.72 4.52
CA SER A 121 9.84 12.22 3.31
C SER A 121 11.13 12.97 3.66
N SER A 122 12.14 12.88 2.81
CA SER A 122 13.40 13.61 2.94
C SER A 122 13.26 15.12 2.76
N ASP A 123 12.13 15.58 2.20
CA ASP A 123 11.82 17.01 2.13
C ASP A 123 11.47 17.63 3.50
N GLY A 124 11.21 16.81 4.52
CA GLY A 124 10.78 17.26 5.85
C GLY A 124 9.37 17.85 5.93
N ASN A 125 8.68 18.01 4.80
CA ASN A 125 7.36 18.61 4.67
C ASN A 125 6.25 17.55 4.57
N HIS A 126 6.59 16.34 4.13
CA HIS A 126 5.61 15.28 3.90
C HIS A 126 5.90 14.01 4.70
N LYS A 127 4.85 13.22 4.89
CA LYS A 127 4.91 11.80 5.25
C LYS A 127 4.14 11.00 4.21
N ILE A 128 4.59 9.79 3.95
CA ILE A 128 3.89 8.85 3.07
C ILE A 128 3.24 7.83 3.98
N PHE A 129 1.92 7.73 3.97
CA PHE A 129 1.18 6.61 4.54
C PHE A 129 0.97 5.56 3.45
N ALA A 130 0.97 4.28 3.80
CA ALA A 130 0.55 3.23 2.89
C ALA A 130 -0.36 2.23 3.60
N GLU A 131 -1.27 1.68 2.82
CA GLU A 131 -2.01 0.47 3.11
C GLU A 131 -1.65 -0.57 2.06
N SER A 132 -1.40 -1.80 2.48
CA SER A 132 -1.40 -2.95 1.58
C SER A 132 -2.42 -3.97 2.03
N VAL A 133 -3.22 -4.44 1.07
CA VAL A 133 -4.18 -5.52 1.26
C VAL A 133 -3.68 -6.74 0.49
N GLN A 134 -3.59 -7.86 1.19
CA GLN A 134 -3.18 -9.14 0.64
C GLN A 134 -4.27 -10.17 0.93
N MET A 135 -4.81 -10.78 -0.13
CA MET A 135 -5.80 -11.85 -0.01
C MET A 135 -5.20 -13.20 -0.39
N PHE A 136 -5.57 -14.22 0.38
CA PHE A 136 -5.11 -15.59 0.18
C PHE A 136 -6.27 -16.56 0.21
N GLN A 137 -6.24 -17.53 -0.68
CA GLN A 137 -7.02 -18.75 -0.62
C GLN A 137 -6.06 -19.89 -0.29
N GLY A 138 -6.19 -20.49 0.89
CA GLY A 138 -5.15 -21.34 1.46
C GLY A 138 -3.81 -20.59 1.57
N ASN A 139 -2.75 -21.14 0.96
CA ASN A 139 -1.41 -20.53 0.91
C ASN A 139 -1.14 -19.73 -0.38
N ARG A 140 -2.19 -19.51 -1.18
CA ARG A 140 -2.11 -18.95 -2.53
C ARG A 140 -2.61 -17.52 -2.52
N ALA A 141 -1.76 -16.58 -2.90
CA ALA A 141 -2.19 -15.21 -3.14
C ALA A 141 -3.24 -15.19 -4.26
N ILE A 142 -4.30 -14.41 -4.06
CA ILE A 142 -5.34 -14.13 -5.05
C ILE A 142 -5.45 -12.62 -5.20
N GLU A 143 -5.77 -12.17 -6.40
CA GLU A 143 -6.09 -10.76 -6.66
C GLU A 143 -7.59 -10.57 -6.47
N THR A 144 -7.95 -9.45 -5.85
CA THR A 144 -9.33 -8.97 -5.65
C THR A 144 -9.34 -7.46 -5.84
N GLU A 145 -10.53 -6.86 -5.90
CA GLU A 145 -10.71 -5.42 -6.03
C GLU A 145 -10.05 -4.59 -4.93
N TYR A 146 -9.73 -5.24 -3.81
CA TYR A 146 -9.03 -4.64 -2.68
C TYR A 146 -7.51 -4.84 -2.72
N SER A 147 -7.04 -5.83 -3.47
CA SER A 147 -5.65 -6.28 -3.40
C SER A 147 -4.68 -5.23 -3.93
N GLY A 148 -3.51 -5.14 -3.31
CA GLY A 148 -2.43 -4.27 -3.78
C GLY A 148 -1.85 -3.38 -2.68
N VAL A 149 -1.33 -2.23 -3.08
CA VAL A 149 -0.79 -1.20 -2.18
C VAL A 149 -1.26 0.17 -2.65
N THR A 150 -1.79 0.95 -1.71
CA THR A 150 -2.25 2.33 -1.91
C THR A 150 -1.44 3.26 -1.02
N PHE A 151 -1.36 4.53 -1.41
CA PHE A 151 -0.57 5.52 -0.69
C PHE A 151 -1.38 6.77 -0.36
N GLY A 152 -1.02 7.39 0.77
CA GLY A 152 -1.48 8.71 1.16
C GLY A 152 -0.29 9.65 1.35
N ILE A 153 -0.30 10.81 0.70
CA ILE A 153 0.71 11.86 0.89
C ILE A 153 0.17 12.82 1.95
N TYR A 154 0.74 12.76 3.14
CA TYR A 154 0.41 13.65 4.24
C TYR A 154 1.30 14.89 4.23
N ASN A 155 0.68 16.07 4.24
CA ASN A 155 1.37 17.36 4.33
C ASN A 155 1.41 17.87 5.79
N ASN A 156 2.62 18.08 6.30
CA ASN A 156 2.84 18.51 7.68
C ASN A 156 2.27 19.90 8.00
N ALA A 157 2.14 20.79 7.01
CA ALA A 157 1.66 22.16 7.22
C ALA A 157 0.13 22.26 7.20
N THR A 158 -0.53 21.48 6.34
CA THR A 158 -1.99 21.53 6.17
C THR A 158 -2.73 20.45 6.96
N HIS A 159 -2.00 19.44 7.45
CA HIS A 159 -2.52 18.25 8.11
C HIS A 159 -3.47 17.42 7.22
N LYS A 160 -3.39 17.61 5.91
CA LYS A 160 -4.17 16.85 4.94
C LYS A 160 -3.35 15.69 4.40
N MET A 161 -4.01 14.54 4.26
CA MET A 161 -3.52 13.38 3.55
C MET A 161 -4.32 13.21 2.26
N THR A 162 -3.62 13.19 1.12
CA THR A 162 -4.23 13.01 -0.21
C THR A 162 -3.84 11.66 -0.79
N TYR A 163 -4.78 11.03 -1.48
CA TYR A 163 -4.55 9.73 -2.12
C TYR A 163 -3.49 9.83 -3.24
N ALA A 164 -2.65 8.80 -3.34
CA ALA A 164 -1.68 8.65 -4.41
C ALA A 164 -1.67 7.21 -4.94
N TYR A 165 -1.70 7.08 -6.27
CA TYR A 165 -1.52 5.79 -6.94
C TYR A 165 -0.09 5.27 -6.78
N ARG A 166 0.06 3.95 -6.73
CA ARG A 166 1.35 3.27 -6.58
C ARG A 166 2.35 3.63 -7.69
N GLU A 167 1.87 3.84 -8.92
CA GLU A 167 2.68 4.22 -10.08
C GLU A 167 3.28 5.62 -9.87
N GLY A 168 2.49 6.55 -9.32
CA GLY A 168 2.94 7.89 -8.91
C GLY A 168 4.00 7.84 -7.80
N MET A 169 4.00 6.77 -7.00
CA MET A 169 5.00 6.50 -5.98
C MET A 169 6.20 5.68 -6.48
N GLY A 170 6.31 5.45 -7.79
CA GLY A 170 7.42 4.73 -8.43
C GLY A 170 7.34 3.21 -8.37
N ILE A 171 6.18 2.66 -7.98
CA ILE A 171 5.90 1.23 -8.01
C ILE A 171 5.10 0.92 -9.27
N ASP A 172 5.82 0.67 -10.36
CA ASP A 172 5.25 0.28 -11.66
C ASP A 172 5.49 -1.22 -11.88
N ILE A 173 4.65 -2.03 -11.21
CA ILE A 173 4.61 -3.49 -11.41
C ILE A 173 3.24 -3.80 -11.99
N LYS A 174 3.22 -4.37 -13.20
CA LYS A 174 1.97 -4.79 -13.86
C LYS A 174 1.27 -5.87 -13.01
N THR A 175 -0.01 -5.67 -12.72
CA THR A 175 -0.84 -6.63 -11.96
C THR A 175 -2.06 -7.06 -12.77
N GLY A 176 -2.68 -8.15 -12.34
CA GLY A 176 -3.66 -8.87 -13.14
C GLY A 176 -5.11 -8.39 -13.10
N MET A 177 -5.41 -7.28 -12.44
CA MET A 177 -6.77 -6.73 -12.43
C MET A 177 -6.96 -5.66 -13.50
N GLU A 178 -7.25 -6.13 -14.71
CA GLU A 178 -8.11 -5.39 -15.63
C GLU A 178 -9.56 -5.85 -15.40
N ALA A 179 -10.55 -5.29 -16.11
CA ALA A 179 -11.95 -5.75 -16.11
C ALA A 179 -12.15 -7.23 -16.55
N LEU A 180 -11.06 -7.97 -16.68
CA LEU A 180 -10.93 -9.29 -17.25
C LEU A 180 -10.21 -10.21 -16.25
N GLY A 181 -10.56 -11.49 -16.26
CA GLY A 181 -9.89 -12.52 -15.47
C GLY A 181 -9.97 -13.88 -16.15
N VAL A 182 -9.37 -14.90 -15.55
CA VAL A 182 -9.43 -16.26 -16.07
C VAL A 182 -9.95 -17.26 -15.05
N SER A 183 -10.71 -18.25 -15.50
CA SER A 183 -11.24 -19.33 -14.66
C SER A 183 -11.08 -20.70 -15.29
N VAL A 184 -11.19 -21.73 -14.45
CA VAL A 184 -11.26 -23.14 -14.87
C VAL A 184 -12.54 -23.73 -14.32
N ASP A 185 -13.42 -24.22 -15.19
CA ASP A 185 -14.63 -24.95 -14.79
C ASP A 185 -14.61 -26.32 -15.47
N LYS A 186 -14.69 -27.40 -14.67
CA LYS A 186 -14.68 -28.80 -15.14
C LYS A 186 -13.55 -29.15 -16.13
N GLY A 187 -12.41 -28.49 -16.02
CA GLY A 187 -11.24 -28.69 -16.89
C GLY A 187 -11.25 -27.89 -18.19
N GLU A 188 -12.24 -27.02 -18.38
CA GLU A 188 -12.29 -26.03 -19.46
C GLU A 188 -11.85 -24.65 -18.94
N TYR A 189 -11.16 -23.89 -19.79
CA TYR A 189 -10.58 -22.60 -19.44
C TYR A 189 -11.40 -21.47 -20.06
N PHE A 190 -11.63 -20.40 -19.31
CA PHE A 190 -12.43 -19.26 -19.75
C PHE A 190 -11.73 -17.94 -19.42
N LEU A 191 -11.77 -16.99 -20.35
CA LEU A 191 -11.63 -15.57 -20.08
C LEU A 191 -12.99 -15.04 -19.61
N ILE A 192 -13.00 -14.30 -18.50
CA ILE A 192 -14.18 -13.69 -17.90
C ILE A 192 -14.06 -12.18 -18.05
N ASN A 193 -15.12 -11.52 -18.51
CA ASN A 193 -15.26 -10.07 -18.38
C ASN A 193 -16.16 -9.76 -17.18
N TYR A 194 -15.58 -9.22 -16.10
CA TYR A 194 -16.30 -8.96 -14.87
C TYR A 194 -17.32 -7.83 -14.98
N LEU A 195 -17.21 -6.96 -15.99
CA LEU A 195 -18.18 -5.88 -16.23
C LEU A 195 -19.43 -6.36 -16.96
N THR A 196 -19.31 -7.40 -17.79
CA THR A 196 -20.42 -7.94 -18.60
C THR A 196 -20.89 -9.32 -18.16
N ASP A 197 -20.15 -9.99 -17.26
CA ASP A 197 -20.31 -11.40 -16.89
C ASP A 197 -20.23 -12.35 -18.11
N GLU A 198 -19.58 -11.91 -19.18
CA GLU A 198 -19.36 -12.73 -20.38
C GLU A 198 -18.18 -13.68 -20.16
N ARG A 199 -18.31 -14.90 -20.70
CA ARG A 199 -17.29 -15.95 -20.63
C ARG A 199 -16.93 -16.42 -22.02
N GLU A 200 -15.67 -16.28 -22.36
CA GLU A 200 -15.12 -16.73 -23.63
C GLU A 200 -14.21 -17.94 -23.40
N PRO A 201 -14.45 -19.08 -24.06
CA PRO A 201 -13.55 -20.22 -23.98
C PRO A 201 -12.16 -19.84 -24.49
N ILE A 202 -11.12 -20.23 -23.74
CA ILE A 202 -9.72 -20.05 -24.11
C ILE A 202 -8.96 -21.38 -24.04
N THR A 203 -7.79 -21.45 -24.65
CA THR A 203 -6.91 -22.61 -24.53
C THR A 203 -6.18 -22.61 -23.18
N GLU A 204 -5.69 -23.78 -22.76
CA GLU A 204 -4.80 -23.89 -21.59
C GLU A 204 -3.54 -23.02 -21.75
N GLU A 205 -3.00 -22.91 -22.97
CA GLU A 205 -1.87 -22.04 -23.29
C GLU A 205 -2.21 -20.56 -23.04
N GLN A 206 -3.37 -20.10 -23.51
CA GLN A 206 -3.85 -18.74 -23.25
C GLN A 206 -4.08 -18.50 -21.75
N TYR A 207 -4.63 -19.47 -21.04
CA TYR A 207 -4.79 -19.42 -19.58
C TYR A 207 -3.45 -19.29 -18.86
N ASN A 208 -2.44 -20.07 -19.25
CA ASN A 208 -1.11 -19.99 -18.64
C ASN A 208 -0.40 -18.67 -18.99
N ASN A 209 -0.53 -18.21 -20.23
CA ASN A 209 0.04 -16.91 -20.66
C ASN A 209 -0.61 -15.73 -19.94
N TRP A 210 -1.90 -15.81 -19.60
CA TRP A 210 -2.58 -14.79 -18.79
C TRP A 210 -1.82 -14.50 -17.51
N TRP A 211 -1.46 -15.53 -16.75
CA TRP A 211 -0.77 -15.38 -15.47
C TRP A 211 0.66 -14.85 -15.59
N ASN A 212 1.27 -14.92 -16.78
CA ASN A 212 2.55 -14.29 -17.07
C ASN A 212 2.38 -12.80 -17.42
N GLU A 213 1.31 -12.44 -18.11
CA GLU A 213 1.00 -11.06 -18.49
C GLU A 213 0.37 -10.25 -17.36
N TYR A 214 -0.33 -10.93 -16.45
CA TYR A 214 -1.23 -10.39 -15.44
C TYR A 214 -1.02 -11.11 -14.09
N PRO A 215 0.17 -11.00 -13.48
CA PRO A 215 0.46 -11.73 -12.27
C PRO A 215 -0.25 -11.13 -11.04
N VAL A 216 -0.47 -11.97 -10.04
CA VAL A 216 -0.94 -11.53 -8.71
C VAL A 216 0.26 -11.03 -7.92
N VAL A 217 0.19 -9.81 -7.41
CA VAL A 217 1.30 -9.19 -6.67
C VAL A 217 0.86 -8.83 -5.26
N THR A 218 1.53 -9.40 -4.27
CA THR A 218 1.34 -9.04 -2.86
C THR A 218 2.47 -8.13 -2.41
N TYR A 219 2.15 -7.11 -1.61
CA TYR A 219 3.14 -6.19 -1.06
C TYR A 219 3.18 -6.35 0.46
N SER A 220 4.35 -6.66 1.01
CA SER A 220 4.58 -6.66 2.45
C SER A 220 5.22 -5.35 2.86
N LEU A 221 4.55 -4.62 3.76
CA LEU A 221 5.03 -3.35 4.27
C LEU A 221 6.07 -3.56 5.38
N PRO A 222 7.12 -2.72 5.45
CA PRO A 222 8.18 -2.92 6.42
C PRO A 222 7.70 -2.59 7.83
N ARG A 223 7.67 -3.61 8.71
CA ARG A 223 7.62 -3.38 10.16
C ARG A 223 8.92 -2.77 10.69
N VAL A 224 10.05 -3.15 10.10
CA VAL A 224 11.39 -2.61 10.40
C VAL A 224 12.09 -2.32 9.07
N GLY A 225 12.80 -1.19 9.00
CA GLY A 225 13.38 -0.72 7.75
C GLY A 225 12.41 0.17 6.98
N LYS A 226 12.64 0.31 5.67
CA LYS A 226 11.84 1.21 4.80
C LYS A 226 11.48 0.61 3.45
N ASP A 227 12.00 -0.55 3.10
CA ASP A 227 11.78 -1.14 1.78
C ASP A 227 10.54 -2.03 1.80
N ILE A 228 9.78 -2.00 0.72
CA ILE A 228 8.60 -2.86 0.52
C ILE A 228 9.08 -4.14 -0.16
N THR A 229 8.53 -5.28 0.27
CA THR A 229 8.76 -6.56 -0.41
C THR A 229 7.57 -6.85 -1.30
N ALA A 230 7.76 -6.90 -2.61
CA ALA A 230 6.75 -7.30 -3.57
C ALA A 230 6.98 -8.77 -3.96
N VAL A 231 5.94 -9.60 -3.90
CA VAL A 231 5.98 -10.98 -4.37
C VAL A 231 5.09 -11.11 -5.58
N ILE A 232 5.70 -11.29 -6.74
CA ILE A 232 5.03 -11.56 -8.01
C ILE A 232 4.76 -13.05 -8.11
N ASN A 233 3.50 -13.43 -8.21
CA ASN A 233 3.06 -14.82 -8.31
C ASN A 233 2.69 -15.13 -9.76
N ASN A 234 3.68 -15.50 -10.57
CA ASN A 234 3.47 -15.99 -11.93
C ASN A 234 3.04 -17.46 -11.88
N ARG A 235 2.01 -17.82 -12.63
CA ARG A 235 1.71 -19.24 -12.88
C ARG A 235 2.04 -19.56 -14.33
N PRO A 236 2.70 -20.69 -14.63
CA PRO A 236 3.19 -21.72 -13.70
C PRO A 236 4.57 -21.43 -13.09
N GLU A 237 5.21 -20.32 -13.45
CA GLU A 237 6.65 -20.06 -13.26
C GLU A 237 7.10 -19.88 -11.80
N GLY A 238 6.18 -19.74 -10.87
CA GLY A 238 6.44 -19.67 -9.43
C GLY A 238 6.41 -18.25 -8.89
N LYS A 239 7.05 -18.04 -7.74
CA LYS A 239 7.06 -16.75 -7.04
C LYS A 239 8.40 -16.05 -7.27
N LYS A 240 8.37 -14.79 -7.70
CA LYS A 240 9.53 -13.90 -7.73
C LYS A 240 9.37 -12.83 -6.64
N GLU A 241 10.32 -12.75 -5.73
CA GLU A 241 10.40 -11.68 -4.76
C GLU A 241 11.24 -10.53 -5.31
N ILE A 242 10.75 -9.29 -5.11
CA ILE A 242 11.40 -8.05 -5.53
C ILE A 242 11.40 -7.08 -4.34
N ILE A 243 12.53 -6.41 -4.13
CA ILE A 243 12.63 -5.34 -3.15
C ILE A 243 12.39 -3.99 -3.83
N VAL A 244 11.40 -3.27 -3.31
CA VAL A 244 10.97 -1.95 -3.75
C VAL A 244 11.54 -0.93 -2.76
N LYS A 245 12.61 -0.26 -3.16
CA LYS A 245 13.47 0.51 -2.25
C LYS A 245 12.97 1.92 -2.04
N TRP A 246 12.96 2.36 -0.79
CA TRP A 246 12.64 3.75 -0.47
C TRP A 246 13.85 4.66 -0.67
N ASN A 247 13.72 5.69 -1.51
CA ASN A 247 14.82 6.62 -1.82
C ASN A 247 14.76 7.96 -1.07
N GLY A 248 13.74 8.16 -0.22
CA GLY A 248 13.54 9.40 0.53
C GLY A 248 12.31 10.19 0.07
N LEU A 249 11.87 10.04 -1.17
CA LEU A 249 10.69 10.73 -1.71
C LEU A 249 9.68 9.74 -2.28
N ARG A 250 10.16 8.69 -2.95
CA ARG A 250 9.36 7.67 -3.62
C ARG A 250 10.08 6.31 -3.55
N PHE A 251 9.55 5.34 -4.27
CA PHE A 251 10.14 4.02 -4.37
C PHE A 251 10.82 3.79 -5.72
N ASP A 252 11.85 2.96 -5.70
CA ASP A 252 12.54 2.46 -6.89
C ASP A 252 12.45 0.92 -6.91
N VAL A 253 11.87 0.36 -7.97
CA VAL A 253 11.79 -1.09 -8.17
C VAL A 253 13.14 -1.61 -8.65
N GLN A 254 13.78 -2.49 -7.86
CA GLN A 254 15.02 -3.14 -8.28
C GLN A 254 14.72 -4.42 -9.05
N GLN A 255 14.93 -4.43 -10.37
CA GLN A 255 14.65 -5.60 -11.21
C GLN A 255 15.70 -6.71 -11.13
#